data_AF-A0A1F9USV8-F1
#
_entry.id   AF-A0A1F9USV8-F1
#
_cell.length_a   1.000
_cell.length_b   1.000
_cell.length_c   1.000
_cell.angle_alpha   90.00
_cell.angle_beta   90.00
_cell.angle_gamma   90.00
#
_symmetry.space_group_name_H-M   'P 1'
#
loop_
_entity.id
_entity.type
_entity.pdbx_description
1 polymer ?
#
loop_
_entity_poly.entity_id
_entity_poly.type
_entity_poly.pdbx_seq_one_letter_code
_entity_poly.pdbx_strand_id
1 'polypeptide(L)' 'MSPRDLEWTGIDRGTCRGCGVAVIFVRDAMGRTQILDARAHPIYAIDRDDDEGKRAVRLPNAFLSHFVTCPKASEFSKEK' A
#
# COMPACT_ATOMS: atom_id res chain seq x y z
N MET A 1 20.46 -13.15 -3.54
CA MET A 1 19.47 -13.15 -2.46
C MET A 1 18.09 -13.24 -3.09
N SER A 2 17.34 -14.29 -2.77
CA SER A 2 16.00 -14.56 -3.31
C SER A 2 14.97 -13.62 -2.64
N PRO A 3 14.01 -13.01 -3.36
CA PRO A 3 12.99 -12.12 -2.78
C PRO A 3 11.94 -12.81 -1.88
N ARG A 4 12.05 -14.12 -1.64
CA ARG A 4 10.94 -14.94 -1.08
C ARG A 4 10.93 -15.09 0.45
N ASP A 5 11.93 -14.58 1.16
CA ASP A 5 12.08 -14.84 2.60
C ASP A 5 11.98 -13.56 3.46
N LEU A 6 11.10 -12.62 3.08
CA LEU A 6 10.63 -11.60 4.03
C LEU A 6 9.58 -12.27 4.94
N GLU A 7 10.03 -12.94 5.99
CA GLU A 7 9.17 -13.32 7.11
C GLU A 7 8.54 -12.03 7.69
N TRP A 8 7.24 -11.85 7.47
CA TRP A 8 6.46 -10.69 7.94
C TRP A 8 6.22 -10.77 9.45
N THR A 9 7.29 -10.81 10.25
CA THR A 9 7.23 -10.64 11.69
C THR A 9 7.07 -9.13 11.96
N GLY A 10 5.99 -8.73 12.63
CA GLY A 10 5.77 -7.33 13.04
C GLY A 10 4.79 -6.50 12.20
N ILE A 11 3.77 -7.12 11.60
CA ILE A 11 2.62 -6.37 11.06
C ILE A 11 1.81 -5.81 12.23
N ASP A 12 1.96 -4.51 12.50
CA ASP A 12 1.12 -3.80 13.46
C ASP A 12 -0.15 -3.28 12.75
N ARG A 13 -1.29 -3.37 13.42
CA ARG A 13 -2.59 -2.97 12.89
C ARG A 13 -3.18 -1.88 13.77
N GLY A 14 -3.75 -0.87 13.14
CA GLY A 14 -4.43 0.20 13.86
C GLY A 14 -5.61 0.74 13.10
N THR A 15 -6.18 1.81 13.64
CA THR A 15 -7.30 2.54 13.05
C THR A 15 -6.86 3.97 12.77
N CYS A 16 -7.09 4.45 11.55
CA CYS A 16 -6.83 5.84 11.20
C CYS A 16 -7.71 6.77 12.03
N ARG A 17 -7.10 7.74 12.72
CA ARG A 17 -7.83 8.72 13.55
C ARG A 17 -8.67 9.71 12.74
N GLY A 18 -8.28 9.96 11.48
CA GLY A 18 -9.01 10.87 10.60
C GLY A 18 -10.30 10.25 10.05
N CYS A 19 -10.19 9.06 9.45
CA CYS A 19 -11.29 8.44 8.71
C CYS A 19 -11.85 7.14 9.32
N GLY A 20 -11.27 6.63 10.42
CA GLY A 20 -11.74 5.41 11.10
C GLY A 20 -11.44 4.10 10.37
N VAL A 21 -10.73 4.14 9.24
CA VAL A 21 -10.38 2.95 8.44
C VAL A 21 -9.24 2.17 9.10
N ALA A 22 -9.30 0.85 9.04
CA ALA A 22 -8.21 -0.02 9.47
C ALA A 22 -6.96 0.19 8.59
N VAL A 23 -5.79 0.27 9.23
CA VAL A 23 -4.50 0.49 8.58
C VAL A 23 -3.48 -0.55 9.03
N ILE A 24 -2.52 -0.80 8.16
CA ILE A 24 -1.42 -1.74 8.38
C ILE A 24 -0.13 -0.95 8.39
N PHE A 25 0.66 -1.10 9.45
CA PHE A 25 2.00 -0.52 9.55
C PHE A 25 3.02 -1.58 9.16
N VAL A 26 3.84 -1.28 8.14
CA VAL A 26 4.88 -2.19 7.65
C VAL A 26 6.20 -1.45 7.45
N ARG A 27 7.32 -2.16 7.45
CA ARG A 27 8.63 -1.61 7.08
C ARG A 27 8.92 -1.91 5.60
N ASP A 28 9.32 -0.90 4.84
CA ASP A 28 9.82 -1.13 3.48
C ASP A 28 11.26 -1.66 3.49
N ALA A 29 11.79 -2.01 2.31
CA ALA A 29 13.16 -2.50 2.15
C ALA A 29 14.25 -1.51 2.61
N MET A 30 13.89 -0.23 2.82
CA MET A 30 14.77 0.81 3.35
C MET A 30 14.58 1.04 4.85
N GLY A 31 13.74 0.24 5.52
CA GLY A 31 13.42 0.36 6.94
C GLY A 31 12.46 1.49 7.29
N ARG A 32 11.83 2.15 6.31
CA ARG A 32 10.84 3.23 6.57
C ARG A 32 9.48 2.61 6.87
N THR A 33 8.75 3.21 7.82
CA THR A 33 7.37 2.81 8.09
C THR A 33 6.47 3.29 6.96
N GLN A 34 5.79 2.36 6.32
CA GLN A 34 4.69 2.61 5.39
C GLN A 34 3.37 2.35 6.12
N ILE A 35 2.37 3.18 5.82
CA ILE A 35 1.01 3.03 6.36
C ILE A 35 0.13 2.64 5.18
N LEU A 36 -0.35 1.41 5.19
CA LEU A 36 -1.14 0.82 4.12
C LEU A 36 -2.62 0.81 4.51
N ASP A 37 -3.49 1.05 3.54
CA ASP A 37 -4.94 0.91 3.71
C ASP A 37 -5.31 -0.58 3.76
N ALA A 38 -5.91 -1.05 4.85
CA ALA A 38 -6.23 -2.46 5.02
C ALA A 38 -7.44 -2.93 4.19
N ARG A 39 -8.18 -2.01 3.54
CA ARG A 39 -9.29 -2.37 2.66
C ARG A 39 -8.77 -3.08 1.42
N ALA A 40 -9.55 -4.05 0.95
CA ALA A 40 -9.25 -4.76 -0.29
C ALA A 40 -9.48 -3.83 -1.49
N HIS A 41 -8.43 -3.12 -1.91
CA HIS A 41 -8.42 -2.32 -3.13
C HIS A 41 -7.94 -3.17 -4.32
N PRO A 42 -8.65 -3.17 -5.46
CA PRO A 42 -8.14 -3.82 -6.65
C PRO A 42 -7.06 -2.93 -7.29
N ILE A 43 -5.79 -3.34 -7.16
CA ILE A 43 -4.65 -2.64 -7.75
C ILE A 43 -4.24 -3.37 -9.03
N TYR A 44 -4.06 -2.61 -10.11
CA TYR A 44 -3.68 -3.15 -11.42
C TYR A 44 -2.37 -2.53 -11.88
N ALA A 45 -1.52 -3.35 -12.50
CA ALA A 45 -0.38 -2.88 -13.27
C ALA A 45 -0.76 -2.85 -14.76
N ILE A 46 -0.18 -1.89 -15.48
CA ILE A 46 -0.20 -1.90 -16.95
C ILE A 46 0.96 -2.80 -17.39
N ASP A 47 0.61 -3.91 -18.01
CA ASP A 47 1.57 -4.77 -18.69
C ASP A 47 1.92 -4.13 -20.05
N ARG A 48 3.21 -4.00 -20.35
CA ARG A 48 3.65 -3.27 -21.55
C ARG A 48 3.67 -4.20 -22.77
N ASP A 49 2.87 -3.82 -23.75
CA ASP A 49 2.96 -4.04 -25.20
C ASP A 49 3.54 -5.39 -25.66
N ASP A 50 2.62 -6.32 -25.92
CA ASP A 50 2.66 -7.08 -27.17
C ASP A 50 1.95 -6.27 -28.28
N ASP A 51 2.08 -6.68 -29.55
CA ASP A 51 1.47 -6.01 -30.73
C ASP A 51 -0.07 -5.85 -30.65
N GLU A 52 -0.71 -6.35 -29.58
CA GLU A 52 -2.15 -6.35 -29.31
C GLU A 52 -2.61 -5.22 -28.34
N GLY A 53 -1.67 -4.42 -27.82
CA GLY A 53 -1.94 -3.21 -27.01
C GLY A 53 -1.81 -3.40 -25.49
N LYS A 54 -2.16 -2.34 -24.74
CA LYS A 54 -1.96 -2.31 -23.28
C LYS A 54 -2.92 -3.24 -22.55
N ARG A 55 -2.38 -4.18 -21.77
CA ARG A 55 -3.15 -5.09 -20.89
C ARG A 55 -3.06 -4.64 -19.43
N ALA A 56 -4.14 -4.84 -18.67
CA ALA A 56 -4.16 -4.58 -17.24
C ALA A 56 -4.12 -5.92 -16.47
N VAL A 57 -3.17 -6.06 -15.55
CA VAL A 57 -3.01 -7.27 -14.72
C VAL A 57 -3.27 -6.90 -13.27
N ARG A 58 -4.16 -7.64 -12.59
CA ARG A 58 -4.42 -7.43 -11.17
C ARG A 58 -3.21 -7.89 -10.36
N LEU A 59 -2.70 -7.02 -9.50
CA LEU A 59 -1.62 -7.36 -8.58
C LEU A 59 -2.21 -7.99 -7.30
N PRO A 60 -1.98 -9.30 -7.06
CA PRO A 60 -2.40 -9.92 -5.81
C PRO A 60 -1.56 -9.37 -4.64
N ASN A 61 -2.18 -9.17 -3.48
CA ASN A 61 -1.53 -8.71 -2.25
C ASN A 61 -0.86 -7.33 -2.35
N ALA A 62 -1.27 -6.50 -3.30
CA ALA A 62 -0.86 -5.11 -3.38
C ALA A 62 -1.78 -4.22 -2.52
N PHE A 63 -1.20 -3.22 -1.87
CA PHE A 63 -1.91 -2.26 -1.03
C PHE A 63 -1.59 -0.83 -1.45
N LEU A 64 -2.54 0.08 -1.22
CA LEU A 64 -2.33 1.51 -1.41
C LEU A 64 -1.81 2.14 -0.12
N SER A 65 -1.00 3.18 -0.27
CA SER A 65 -0.68 4.06 0.86
C SER A 65 -1.96 4.68 1.41
N HIS A 66 -2.16 4.58 2.72
CA HIS A 66 -3.32 5.15 3.38
C HIS A 66 -3.37 6.68 3.27
N PHE A 67 -2.23 7.34 3.13
CA PHE A 67 -2.17 8.79 2.90
C PHE A 67 -2.83 9.21 1.58
N VAL A 68 -2.91 8.31 0.60
CA VAL A 68 -3.59 8.57 -0.68
C VAL A 68 -5.10 8.32 -0.57
N THR A 69 -5.51 7.36 0.26
CA THR A 69 -6.91 6.93 0.35
C THR A 69 -7.69 7.59 1.50
N CYS A 70 -7.01 8.26 2.43
CA CYS A 70 -7.62 8.96 3.54
C CYS A 70 -8.07 10.37 3.13
N PRO A 71 -9.38 10.69 3.21
CA PRO A 71 -9.88 12.02 2.83
C PRO A 71 -9.40 13.14 3.77
N LYS A 72 -8.91 12.78 4.95
CA LYS A 72 -8.37 13.72 5.95
C LYS A 72 -6.85 13.64 6.08
N ALA A 73 -6.15 13.06 5.10
CA ALA A 73 -4.70 12.86 5.17
C ALA A 73 -3.93 14.18 5.42
N SER A 74 -4.39 15.28 4.83
CA SER A 74 -3.80 16.62 4.97
C SER A 74 -3.79 17.13 6.41
N GLU A 75 -4.75 16.73 7.25
CA GLU A 75 -4.80 17.13 8.67
C GLU A 75 -3.67 16.49 9.51
N PHE A 76 -3.07 15.40 9.01
CA PHE A 76 -2.02 14.64 9.70
C PHE A 76 -0.67 14.73 8.98
N SER A 77 -0.64 15.26 7.76
CA SER A 77 0.59 15.65 7.08
C SER A 77 1.10 16.91 7.75
N LYS A 78 2.23 16.85 8.44
CA LYS A 78 2.93 18.07 8.84
C LYS A 78 3.34 18.79 7.56
N GLU A 79 2.72 19.93 7.27
CA GLU A 79 3.27 20.87 6.29
C GLU A 79 4.74 21.14 6.66
N LYS A 80 5.60 21.10 5.65
CA LYS A 80 7.00 21.53 5.75
C LYS A 80 7.08 23.02 5.47
#